data_AF-A0A7X0AU07-F1
#
_entry.id   AF-A0A7X0AU07-F1
#
_cell.length_a   1.000
_cell.length_b   1.000
_cell.length_c   1.000
_cell.angle_alpha   90.00
_cell.angle_beta   90.00
_cell.angle_gamma   90.00
#
_symmetry.space_group_name_H-M   'P 1'
#
loop_
_entity.id
_entity.type
_entity.pdbx_description
1 polymer ?
#
loop_
_entity_poly.entity_id
_entity_poly.type
_entity_poly.pdbx_seq_one_letter_code
_entity_poly.pdbx_strand_id
1 'polypeptide(L)'
;MKPITYSALAFILLLPLTACGQSGSQPGAADNAASATKDASEQTSSVISGEIQKAMQEAKQELATKNIDVDSVHISGNHHSNDNSRPKAEITPQGDLLIASKKVAATPAQQTLLLDYRKQIVGIAETGMDIGTQGADLGVNAAKQAVWGALTGKSDKDIEAAIKPQTDKIEASAAKLCLRLPDLLSAQQKLAAAMSEFRPYATMQQKDVDDCGKDMKDRDGKKGVAVFSD
;
A
#
# COMPACT_ATOMS: atom_id res chain seq x y z
N MET A 1 -27.32 20.00 -40.89
CA MET A 1 -25.90 20.24 -41.29
C MET A 1 -25.66 21.74 -41.27
N LYS A 2 -24.82 22.21 -40.36
CA LYS A 2 -24.46 23.63 -40.14
C LYS A 2 -22.96 23.66 -39.83
N PRO A 3 -22.14 24.50 -40.48
CA PRO A 3 -20.71 24.52 -40.24
C PRO A 3 -20.40 25.34 -38.97
N ILE A 4 -19.66 24.74 -38.04
CA ILE A 4 -19.08 25.44 -36.89
C ILE A 4 -17.64 25.79 -37.28
N THR A 5 -17.40 27.10 -37.39
CA THR A 5 -16.12 27.74 -37.66
C THR A 5 -15.15 27.52 -36.50
N TYR A 6 -13.99 26.91 -36.78
CA TYR A 6 -12.88 26.79 -35.84
C TYR A 6 -12.19 28.15 -35.65
N SER A 7 -12.30 28.71 -34.45
CA SER A 7 -11.54 29.89 -34.04
C SER A 7 -10.15 29.44 -33.58
N ALA A 8 -9.12 29.78 -34.37
CA ALA A 8 -7.73 29.51 -34.05
C ALA A 8 -7.27 30.49 -32.95
N LEU A 9 -7.03 29.97 -31.74
CA LEU A 9 -6.48 30.73 -30.62
C LEU A 9 -4.97 30.47 -30.55
N ALA A 10 -4.21 31.34 -31.22
CA ALA A 10 -2.75 31.38 -31.19
C ALA A 10 -2.27 31.97 -29.86
N PHE A 11 -1.69 31.14 -28.99
CA PHE A 11 -1.02 31.60 -27.77
C PHE A 11 0.44 31.96 -28.11
N ILE A 12 0.71 33.26 -28.14
CA ILE A 12 2.04 33.84 -28.36
C ILE A 12 2.85 33.73 -27.06
N LEU A 13 3.86 32.86 -27.05
CA LEU A 13 4.91 32.79 -26.04
C LEU A 13 5.95 33.89 -26.33
N LEU A 14 5.87 35.02 -25.63
CA LEU A 14 6.93 36.02 -25.56
C LEU A 14 7.89 35.67 -24.42
N LEU A 15 9.05 35.13 -24.79
CA LEU A 15 10.25 35.02 -23.96
C LEU A 15 11.00 36.37 -23.99
N PRO A 16 11.37 36.99 -22.85
CA PRO A 16 12.48 37.91 -22.83
C PRO A 16 13.79 37.09 -22.77
N LEU A 17 14.46 36.95 -23.92
CA LEU A 17 15.91 36.69 -23.94
C LEU A 17 16.61 37.96 -23.46
N THR A 18 16.98 38.01 -22.18
CA THR A 18 17.92 39.01 -21.66
C THR A 18 19.17 38.32 -21.10
N ALA A 19 20.24 38.43 -21.89
CA ALA A 19 21.65 38.46 -21.50
C ALA A 19 22.27 37.23 -20.79
N CYS A 20 22.89 36.35 -21.58
CA CYS A 20 24.13 35.67 -21.16
C CYS A 20 25.31 36.41 -21.78
N GLY A 21 26.01 37.18 -20.96
CA GLY A 21 27.25 37.84 -21.32
C GLY A 21 27.96 38.35 -20.08
N GLN A 22 28.77 37.49 -19.44
CA GLN A 22 30.10 37.81 -18.91
C GLN A 22 30.68 36.52 -18.31
N SER A 23 31.76 36.01 -18.91
CA SER A 23 32.58 34.98 -18.31
C SER A 23 33.23 35.53 -17.04
N GLY A 24 32.75 35.06 -15.89
CA GLY A 24 33.38 35.23 -14.58
C GLY A 24 33.21 33.94 -13.81
N SER A 25 34.24 33.11 -13.81
CA SER A 25 34.30 31.86 -13.04
C SER A 25 34.18 32.17 -11.55
N GLN A 26 32.99 31.97 -10.97
CA GLN A 26 32.78 31.97 -9.52
C GLN A 26 32.27 30.56 -9.13
N PRO A 27 33.12 29.69 -8.55
CA PRO A 27 32.68 28.39 -8.05
C PRO A 27 31.76 28.64 -6.86
N GLY A 28 30.48 28.26 -6.97
CA GLY A 28 29.52 28.40 -5.87
C GLY A 28 28.11 28.87 -6.25
N ALA A 29 27.88 29.50 -7.42
CA ALA A 29 26.53 29.95 -7.79
C ALA A 29 25.60 28.81 -8.22
N ALA A 30 26.14 27.81 -8.93
CA ALA A 30 25.42 26.56 -9.24
C ALA A 30 25.21 25.71 -7.98
N ASP A 31 26.18 25.71 -7.07
CA ASP A 31 26.11 24.95 -5.82
C ASP A 31 25.07 25.54 -4.84
N ASN A 32 24.92 26.87 -4.79
CA ASN A 32 23.95 27.58 -3.95
C ASN A 32 22.50 27.44 -4.46
N ALA A 33 22.29 27.41 -5.78
CA ALA A 33 20.97 27.16 -6.36
C ALA A 33 20.56 25.67 -6.24
N ALA A 34 21.51 24.75 -6.43
CA ALA A 34 21.28 23.32 -6.23
C ALA A 34 21.00 22.97 -4.76
N SER A 35 21.67 23.62 -3.81
CA SER A 35 21.42 23.43 -2.37
C SER A 35 20.10 24.04 -1.90
N ALA A 36 19.72 25.25 -2.36
CA ALA A 36 18.40 25.82 -2.05
C ALA A 36 17.24 24.98 -2.60
N THR A 37 17.42 24.38 -3.78
CA THR A 37 16.42 23.46 -4.37
C THR A 37 16.39 22.11 -3.63
N LYS A 38 17.54 21.64 -3.14
CA LYS A 38 17.66 20.43 -2.31
C LYS A 38 16.98 20.60 -0.96
N ASP A 39 17.22 21.70 -0.26
CA ASP A 39 16.62 22.00 1.05
C ASP A 39 15.09 22.13 0.94
N ALA A 40 14.59 22.79 -0.11
CA ALA A 40 13.15 22.87 -0.38
C ALA A 40 12.54 21.49 -0.72
N SER A 41 13.27 20.63 -1.44
CA SER A 41 12.85 19.25 -1.76
C SER A 41 12.89 18.29 -0.56
N GLU A 42 13.79 18.56 0.40
CA GLU A 42 13.92 17.78 1.64
C GLU A 42 12.83 18.19 2.64
N GLN A 43 12.59 19.50 2.79
CA GLN A 43 11.48 20.00 3.61
C GLN A 43 10.13 19.51 3.11
N THR A 44 9.84 19.60 1.80
CA THR A 44 8.59 19.09 1.22
C THR A 44 8.44 17.57 1.42
N SER A 45 9.50 16.79 1.23
CA SER A 45 9.43 15.35 1.51
C SER A 45 9.19 15.02 2.98
N SER A 46 9.77 15.78 3.91
CA SER A 46 9.57 15.56 5.34
C SER A 46 8.13 15.85 5.78
N VAL A 47 7.50 16.87 5.20
CA VAL A 47 6.07 17.19 5.44
C VAL A 47 5.18 16.08 4.91
N ILE A 48 5.44 15.60 3.67
CA ILE A 48 4.67 14.50 3.06
C ILE A 48 4.82 13.21 3.89
N SER A 49 6.04 12.83 4.29
CA SER A 49 6.26 11.66 5.14
C SER A 49 5.60 11.81 6.51
N GLY A 50 5.55 13.02 7.07
CA GLY A 50 4.83 13.31 8.32
C GLY A 50 3.31 13.13 8.19
N GLU A 51 2.71 13.61 7.10
CA GLU A 51 1.28 13.42 6.82
C GLU A 51 0.92 11.95 6.59
N ILE A 52 1.75 11.21 5.85
CA ILE A 52 1.58 9.76 5.66
C ILE A 52 1.58 9.08 7.04
N GLN A 53 2.59 9.32 7.86
CA GLN A 53 2.66 8.72 9.20
C GLN A 53 1.44 9.03 10.05
N LYS A 54 0.94 10.27 10.02
CA LYS A 54 -0.28 10.65 10.72
C LYS A 54 -1.49 9.87 10.22
N ALA A 55 -1.71 9.81 8.90
CA ALA A 55 -2.79 9.04 8.31
C ALA A 55 -2.68 7.55 8.66
N MET A 56 -1.47 6.99 8.72
CA MET A 56 -1.25 5.62 9.15
C MET A 56 -1.64 5.38 10.61
N GLN A 57 -1.32 6.32 11.52
CA GLN A 57 -1.72 6.21 12.92
C GLN A 57 -3.24 6.33 13.09
N GLU A 58 -3.87 7.24 12.35
CA GLU A 58 -5.33 7.36 12.32
C GLU A 58 -5.97 6.07 11.83
N ALA A 59 -5.48 5.50 10.73
CA ALA A 59 -5.99 4.22 10.22
C ALA A 59 -5.76 3.05 11.20
N LYS A 60 -4.63 3.00 11.93
CA LYS A 60 -4.40 1.99 12.99
C LYS A 60 -5.41 2.16 14.12
N GLN A 61 -5.69 3.39 14.51
CA GLN A 61 -6.72 3.70 15.51
C GLN A 61 -8.12 3.30 15.04
N GLU A 62 -8.44 3.54 13.76
CA GLU A 62 -9.71 3.11 13.18
C GLU A 62 -9.85 1.58 13.14
N LEU A 63 -8.80 0.86 12.75
CA LEU A 63 -8.77 -0.61 12.81
C LEU A 63 -8.95 -1.15 14.22
N ALA A 64 -8.46 -0.44 15.24
CA ALA A 64 -8.63 -0.81 16.64
C ALA A 64 -10.06 -0.55 17.16
N THR A 65 -10.74 0.49 16.65
CA THR A 65 -11.96 1.03 17.28
C THR A 65 -13.23 0.87 16.46
N LYS A 66 -13.15 0.66 15.14
CA LYS A 66 -14.32 0.50 14.26
C LYS A 66 -14.60 -0.97 13.96
N ASN A 67 -15.81 -1.26 13.51
CA ASN A 67 -16.16 -2.59 13.02
C ASN A 67 -15.33 -2.94 11.77
N ILE A 68 -14.98 -4.21 11.61
CA ILE A 68 -14.27 -4.71 10.43
C ILE A 68 -15.27 -5.44 9.55
N ASP A 69 -15.31 -5.07 8.28
CA ASP A 69 -16.09 -5.78 7.28
C ASP A 69 -15.45 -7.16 7.00
N VAL A 70 -16.27 -8.20 6.97
CA VAL A 70 -15.84 -9.58 6.69
C VAL A 70 -16.54 -10.15 5.45
N ASP A 71 -17.30 -9.34 4.71
CA ASP A 71 -17.96 -9.76 3.48
C ASP A 71 -16.98 -9.93 2.29
N SER A 72 -15.88 -9.19 2.30
CA SER A 72 -14.96 -9.02 1.18
C SER A 72 -13.50 -9.34 1.51
N VAL A 73 -13.22 -10.25 2.46
CA VAL A 73 -11.84 -10.65 2.77
C VAL A 73 -11.27 -11.48 1.62
N HIS A 74 -10.71 -10.80 0.62
CA HIS A 74 -10.10 -11.40 -0.56
C HIS A 74 -8.58 -11.19 -0.52
N ILE A 75 -7.83 -12.29 -0.47
CA ILE A 75 -6.35 -12.26 -0.40
C ILE A 75 -5.72 -12.44 -1.79
N SER A 76 -6.40 -13.10 -2.72
CA SER A 76 -5.90 -13.35 -4.08
C SER A 76 -6.43 -12.31 -5.06
N GLY A 77 -5.57 -11.82 -5.98
CA GLY A 77 -5.91 -10.85 -7.04
C GLY A 77 -6.94 -11.32 -8.07
N ASN A 78 -7.53 -12.50 -7.90
CA ASN A 78 -8.71 -12.93 -8.61
C ASN A 78 -9.89 -12.16 -8.02
N HIS A 79 -10.41 -11.18 -8.77
CA HIS A 79 -11.72 -10.58 -8.51
C HIS A 79 -12.79 -11.68 -8.60
N HIS A 80 -12.96 -12.44 -7.53
CA HIS A 80 -14.19 -13.17 -7.32
C HIS A 80 -15.23 -12.08 -7.06
N SER A 81 -16.14 -11.91 -8.03
CA SER A 81 -17.27 -10.98 -7.92
C SER A 81 -17.83 -11.08 -6.51
N ASN A 82 -17.87 -9.96 -5.79
CA ASN A 82 -18.63 -9.90 -4.55
C ASN A 82 -20.01 -10.45 -4.90
N ASP A 83 -20.35 -11.59 -4.30
CA ASP A 83 -21.71 -12.05 -4.33
C ASP A 83 -22.51 -11.09 -3.44
N ASN A 84 -22.91 -9.96 -4.04
CA ASN A 84 -23.71 -8.90 -3.43
C ASN A 84 -25.10 -9.40 -2.97
N SER A 85 -25.40 -10.70 -3.10
CA SER A 85 -26.59 -11.30 -2.54
C SER A 85 -26.51 -11.54 -1.03
N ARG A 86 -25.30 -11.60 -0.45
CA ARG A 86 -25.12 -11.83 0.99
C ARG A 86 -25.27 -10.51 1.77
N PRO A 87 -25.95 -10.52 2.93
CA PRO A 87 -26.01 -9.34 3.78
C PRO A 87 -24.61 -8.97 4.28
N LYS A 88 -24.33 -7.67 4.42
CA LYS A 88 -23.10 -7.16 5.03
C LYS A 88 -22.85 -7.84 6.38
N ALA A 89 -21.63 -8.29 6.61
CA ALA A 89 -21.22 -8.82 7.90
C ALA A 89 -20.04 -8.04 8.45
N GLU A 90 -20.07 -7.76 9.75
CA GLU A 90 -19.02 -7.03 10.42
C GLU A 90 -18.67 -7.69 11.75
N ILE A 91 -17.40 -7.60 12.16
CA ILE A 91 -16.97 -7.97 13.51
C ILE A 91 -16.63 -6.69 14.28
N THR A 92 -17.22 -6.51 15.46
CA THR A 92 -16.94 -5.33 16.31
C THR A 92 -15.59 -5.48 17.04
N PRO A 93 -15.01 -4.39 17.59
CA PRO A 93 -13.83 -4.48 18.45
C PRO A 93 -14.02 -5.36 19.69
N GLN A 94 -15.27 -5.54 20.14
CA GLN A 94 -15.62 -6.36 21.30
C GLN A 94 -15.83 -7.84 20.93
N GLY A 95 -15.71 -8.21 19.66
CA GLY A 95 -15.89 -9.59 19.22
C GLY A 95 -17.34 -9.97 18.97
N ASP A 96 -18.22 -9.01 18.69
CA ASP A 96 -19.59 -9.31 18.27
C ASP A 96 -19.64 -9.46 16.75
N LEU A 97 -20.35 -10.48 16.25
CA LEU A 97 -20.69 -10.58 14.83
C LEU A 97 -22.00 -9.83 14.57
N LEU A 98 -21.98 -8.92 13.61
CA LEU A 98 -23.14 -8.22 13.09
C LEU A 98 -23.43 -8.70 11.68
N ILE A 99 -24.65 -9.14 11.39
CA ILE A 99 -25.12 -9.47 10.03
C ILE A 99 -26.31 -8.55 9.72
N ALA A 100 -26.24 -7.80 8.62
CA ALA A 100 -27.19 -6.73 8.31
C ALA A 100 -27.36 -5.76 9.50
N SER A 101 -26.25 -5.42 10.15
CA SER A 101 -26.20 -4.58 11.37
C SER A 101 -26.94 -5.16 12.59
N LYS A 102 -27.33 -6.44 12.56
CA LYS A 102 -27.95 -7.13 13.70
C LYS A 102 -26.94 -8.05 14.38
N LYS A 103 -26.83 -7.92 15.70
CA LYS A 103 -25.98 -8.79 16.52
C LYS A 103 -26.45 -10.24 16.45
N VAL A 104 -25.53 -11.13 16.09
CA VAL A 104 -25.73 -12.58 16.17
C VAL A 104 -25.38 -13.04 17.59
N ALA A 105 -26.19 -13.95 18.15
CA ALA A 105 -25.91 -14.51 19.47
C ALA A 105 -24.61 -15.33 19.42
N ALA A 106 -23.70 -15.05 20.35
CA ALA A 106 -22.44 -15.76 20.49
C ALA A 106 -22.24 -16.18 21.95
N THR A 107 -21.78 -17.41 22.14
CA THR A 107 -21.24 -17.88 23.42
C THR A 107 -19.90 -17.19 23.73
N PRO A 108 -19.42 -17.19 24.99
CA PRO A 108 -18.11 -16.64 25.32
C PRO A 108 -16.97 -17.26 24.48
N ALA A 109 -17.03 -18.56 24.21
CA ALA A 109 -16.05 -19.24 23.36
C ALA A 109 -16.10 -18.77 21.89
N GLN A 110 -17.29 -18.57 21.33
CA GLN A 110 -17.43 -18.00 19.98
C GLN A 110 -16.96 -16.54 19.90
N GLN A 111 -17.19 -15.76 20.95
CA GLN A 111 -16.69 -14.38 21.04
C GLN A 111 -15.15 -14.34 21.03
N THR A 112 -14.48 -15.28 21.72
CA THR A 112 -13.02 -15.44 21.62
C THR A 112 -12.58 -15.74 20.19
N LEU A 113 -13.28 -16.65 19.48
CA LEU A 113 -12.95 -16.97 18.08
C LEU A 113 -13.16 -15.77 17.13
N LEU A 114 -14.18 -14.94 17.37
CA LEU A 114 -14.41 -13.70 16.62
C LEU A 114 -13.28 -12.69 16.84
N LEU A 115 -12.81 -12.54 18.08
CA LEU A 115 -11.66 -11.69 18.40
C LEU A 115 -10.36 -12.22 17.79
N ASP A 116 -10.13 -13.52 17.82
CA ASP A 116 -8.95 -14.14 17.22
C ASP A 116 -8.92 -13.92 15.70
N TYR A 117 -10.04 -14.16 15.02
CA TYR A 117 -10.15 -13.91 13.58
C TYR A 117 -9.98 -12.42 13.25
N ARG A 118 -10.62 -11.53 14.01
CA ARG A 118 -10.44 -10.07 13.88
C ARG A 118 -8.98 -9.66 14.03
N LYS A 119 -8.27 -10.20 15.01
CA LYS A 119 -6.85 -9.92 15.25
C LYS A 119 -5.98 -10.27 14.04
N GLN A 120 -6.28 -11.38 13.36
CA GLN A 120 -5.56 -11.75 12.14
C GLN A 120 -5.82 -10.76 11.00
N ILE A 121 -7.06 -10.34 10.79
CA ILE A 121 -7.40 -9.33 9.77
C ILE A 121 -6.70 -7.99 10.07
N VAL A 122 -6.76 -7.50 11.31
CA VAL A 122 -6.09 -6.26 11.71
C VAL A 122 -4.59 -6.37 11.44
N GLY A 123 -3.97 -7.49 11.80
CA GLY A 123 -2.54 -7.67 11.58
C GLY A 123 -2.14 -7.68 10.10
N ILE A 124 -2.95 -8.26 9.23
CA ILE A 124 -2.75 -8.22 7.77
C ILE A 124 -2.89 -6.78 7.27
N ALA A 125 -3.93 -6.05 7.71
CA ALA A 125 -4.14 -4.65 7.36
C ALA A 125 -2.95 -3.78 7.79
N GLU A 126 -2.47 -3.92 9.03
CA GLU A 126 -1.30 -3.21 9.55
C GLU A 126 -0.02 -3.53 8.75
N THR A 127 0.16 -4.79 8.35
CA THR A 127 1.30 -5.19 7.51
C THR A 127 1.19 -4.55 6.11
N GLY A 128 -0.01 -4.53 5.52
CA GLY A 128 -0.29 -3.87 4.24
C GLY A 128 -0.08 -2.35 4.30
N MET A 129 -0.46 -1.73 5.42
CA MET A 129 -0.22 -0.33 5.74
C MET A 129 1.27 0.02 5.78
N ASP A 130 2.07 -0.81 6.47
CA ASP A 130 3.52 -0.62 6.53
C ASP A 130 4.20 -0.83 5.16
N ILE A 131 3.69 -1.76 4.33
CA ILE A 131 4.13 -1.93 2.92
C ILE A 131 3.78 -0.68 2.10
N GLY A 132 2.54 -0.19 2.20
CA GLY A 132 2.08 0.99 1.48
C GLY A 132 2.89 2.24 1.81
N THR A 133 3.27 2.42 3.08
CA THR A 133 4.17 3.50 3.51
C THR A 133 5.54 3.40 2.84
N GLN A 134 6.13 2.21 2.83
CA GLN A 134 7.42 1.98 2.16
C GLN A 134 7.34 2.22 0.64
N GLY A 135 6.22 1.82 0.02
CA GLY A 135 5.96 2.08 -1.40
C GLY A 135 5.82 3.56 -1.72
N ALA A 136 5.14 4.33 -0.86
CA ALA A 136 5.03 5.78 -0.99
C ALA A 136 6.41 6.46 -0.85
N ASP A 137 7.20 6.08 0.14
CA ASP A 137 8.57 6.59 0.34
C ASP A 137 9.47 6.26 -0.86
N LEU A 138 9.36 5.06 -1.42
CA LEU A 138 10.04 4.67 -2.66
C LEU A 138 9.61 5.58 -3.82
N GLY A 139 8.32 5.82 -3.99
CA GLY A 139 7.79 6.69 -5.06
C GLY A 139 8.32 8.13 -4.96
N VAL A 140 8.34 8.70 -3.76
CA VAL A 140 8.93 10.04 -3.50
C VAL A 140 10.42 10.05 -3.83
N ASN A 141 11.17 9.03 -3.41
CA ASN A 141 12.61 8.93 -3.69
C ASN A 141 12.90 8.73 -5.18
N ALA A 142 12.12 7.90 -5.87
CA ALA A 142 12.23 7.69 -7.32
C ALA A 142 11.97 8.99 -8.08
N ALA A 143 10.94 9.76 -7.71
CA ALA A 143 10.68 11.08 -8.31
C ALA A 143 11.85 12.05 -8.11
N LYS A 144 12.43 12.10 -6.90
CA LYS A 144 13.64 12.90 -6.63
C LYS A 144 14.82 12.48 -7.50
N GLN A 145 15.08 11.17 -7.61
CA GLN A 145 16.18 10.65 -8.44
C GLN A 145 15.94 10.91 -9.93
N ALA A 146 14.69 10.88 -10.41
CA ALA A 146 14.35 11.21 -11.80
C ALA A 146 14.61 12.69 -12.11
N VAL A 147 14.18 13.62 -11.24
CA VAL A 147 14.47 15.05 -11.38
C VAL A 147 15.98 15.30 -11.35
N TRP A 148 16.68 14.72 -10.39
CA TRP A 148 18.13 14.82 -10.30
C TRP A 148 18.83 14.23 -11.53
N GLY A 149 18.36 13.08 -12.01
CA GLY A 149 18.91 12.41 -13.18
C GLY A 149 18.73 13.22 -14.46
N ALA A 150 17.57 13.84 -14.66
CA ALA A 150 17.33 14.76 -15.77
C ALA A 150 18.26 15.98 -15.73
N LEU A 151 18.57 16.50 -14.53
CA LEU A 151 19.47 17.65 -14.36
C LEU A 151 20.95 17.28 -14.50
N THR A 152 21.34 16.07 -14.09
CA THR A 152 22.75 15.63 -14.03
C THR A 152 23.16 14.66 -15.13
N GLY A 153 22.24 14.29 -16.03
CA GLY A 153 22.49 13.34 -17.11
C GLY A 153 22.73 11.91 -16.64
N LYS A 154 22.26 11.53 -15.44
CA LYS A 154 22.38 10.14 -14.96
C LYS A 154 21.52 9.21 -15.81
N SER A 155 22.00 7.98 -15.99
CA SER A 155 21.27 6.96 -16.71
C SER A 155 20.16 6.33 -15.86
N ASP A 156 19.16 5.73 -16.50
CA ASP A 156 18.11 4.98 -15.81
C ASP A 156 18.67 3.86 -14.91
N LYS A 157 19.80 3.26 -15.30
CA LYS A 157 20.49 2.25 -14.48
C LYS A 157 21.00 2.80 -13.15
N ASP A 158 21.47 4.04 -13.13
CA ASP A 158 21.98 4.66 -11.90
C ASP A 158 20.83 4.99 -10.94
N ILE A 159 19.67 5.38 -11.49
CA ILE A 159 18.44 5.62 -10.74
C ILE A 159 17.91 4.30 -10.17
N GLU A 160 17.84 3.25 -11.00
CA GLU A 160 17.42 1.91 -10.58
C GLU A 160 18.31 1.37 -9.45
N ALA A 161 19.63 1.48 -9.59
CA ALA A 161 20.58 1.06 -8.56
C ALA A 161 20.37 1.82 -7.23
N ALA A 162 20.01 3.10 -7.29
CA ALA A 162 19.75 3.93 -6.11
C ALA A 162 18.45 3.53 -5.36
N ILE A 163 17.45 3.02 -6.07
CA ILE A 163 16.14 2.65 -5.49
C ILE A 163 15.99 1.15 -5.19
N LYS A 164 16.86 0.30 -5.76
CA LYS A 164 16.81 -1.16 -5.57
C LYS A 164 16.77 -1.60 -4.10
N PRO A 165 17.56 -1.04 -3.17
CA PRO A 165 17.51 -1.47 -1.77
C PRO A 165 16.14 -1.27 -1.11
N GLN A 166 15.43 -0.20 -1.48
CA GLN A 166 14.07 0.08 -0.99
C GLN A 166 13.05 -0.89 -1.61
N THR A 167 13.23 -1.22 -2.89
CA THR A 167 12.42 -2.24 -3.59
C THR A 167 12.58 -3.61 -2.94
N ASP A 168 13.81 -4.05 -2.67
CA ASP A 168 14.11 -5.31 -1.99
C ASP A 168 13.47 -5.37 -0.58
N LYS A 169 13.42 -4.23 0.12
CA LYS A 169 12.77 -4.12 1.43
C LYS A 169 11.25 -4.26 1.34
N ILE A 170 10.63 -3.63 0.35
CA ILE A 170 9.18 -3.75 0.09
C ILE A 170 8.83 -5.19 -0.25
N GLU A 171 9.63 -5.86 -1.09
CA GLU A 171 9.44 -7.28 -1.42
C GLU A 171 9.54 -8.16 -0.18
N ALA A 172 10.54 -7.96 0.69
CA ALA A 172 10.64 -8.67 1.95
C ALA A 172 9.44 -8.41 2.89
N SER A 173 8.94 -7.18 2.94
CA SER A 173 7.72 -6.84 3.70
C SER A 173 6.47 -7.50 3.11
N ALA A 174 6.34 -7.56 1.78
CA ALA A 174 5.25 -8.28 1.12
C ALA A 174 5.31 -9.79 1.39
N ALA A 175 6.51 -10.38 1.47
CA ALA A 175 6.66 -11.79 1.84
C ALA A 175 6.16 -12.07 3.27
N LYS A 176 6.39 -11.13 4.21
CA LYS A 176 5.85 -11.22 5.57
C LYS A 176 4.33 -11.22 5.61
N LEU A 177 3.66 -10.56 4.66
CA LEU A 177 2.19 -10.60 4.56
C LEU A 177 1.70 -12.03 4.28
N CYS A 178 2.35 -12.73 3.35
CA CYS A 178 2.03 -14.12 3.02
C CYS A 178 2.19 -15.06 4.22
N LEU A 179 3.19 -14.84 5.07
CA LEU A 179 3.41 -15.63 6.28
C LEU A 179 2.27 -15.52 7.30
N ARG A 180 1.40 -14.50 7.21
CA ARG A 180 0.25 -14.34 8.11
C ARG A 180 -1.01 -15.08 7.65
N LEU A 181 -1.04 -15.50 6.38
CA LEU A 181 -2.22 -16.12 5.79
C LEU A 181 -2.60 -17.49 6.39
N PRO A 182 -1.66 -18.37 6.75
CA PRO A 182 -2.01 -19.63 7.41
C PRO A 182 -2.78 -19.42 8.72
N ASP A 183 -2.38 -18.43 9.52
CA ASP A 183 -3.04 -18.11 10.78
C ASP A 183 -4.42 -17.50 10.58
N LEU A 184 -4.58 -16.62 9.58
CA LEU A 184 -5.89 -16.10 9.19
C LEU A 184 -6.83 -17.22 8.76
N LEU A 185 -6.36 -18.13 7.90
CA LEU A 185 -7.14 -19.27 7.42
C LEU A 185 -7.55 -20.20 8.57
N SER A 186 -6.61 -20.50 9.48
CA SER A 186 -6.87 -21.32 10.68
C SER A 186 -7.93 -20.69 11.58
N ALA A 187 -7.84 -19.38 11.84
CA ALA A 187 -8.82 -18.65 12.62
C ALA A 187 -10.20 -18.64 11.94
N GLN A 188 -10.24 -18.42 10.62
CA GLN A 188 -11.47 -18.46 9.82
C GLN A 188 -12.16 -19.83 9.92
N GLN A 189 -11.41 -20.92 9.76
CA GLN A 189 -11.92 -22.29 9.79
C GLN A 189 -12.46 -22.66 11.18
N LYS A 190 -11.74 -22.31 12.24
CA LYS A 190 -12.21 -22.53 13.62
C LYS A 190 -13.51 -21.77 13.90
N LEU A 191 -13.59 -20.51 13.48
CA LEU A 191 -14.79 -19.70 13.65
C LEU A 191 -15.97 -20.26 12.82
N ALA A 192 -15.75 -20.66 11.58
CA ALA A 192 -16.77 -21.25 10.72
C ALA A 192 -17.28 -22.61 11.26
N ALA A 193 -16.40 -23.41 11.87
CA ALA A 193 -16.79 -24.66 12.52
C ALA A 193 -17.65 -24.41 13.78
N ALA A 194 -17.33 -23.37 14.54
CA ALA A 194 -18.03 -23.04 15.78
C ALA A 194 -19.32 -22.22 15.59
N MET A 195 -19.47 -21.50 14.46
CA MET A 195 -20.53 -20.53 14.26
C MET A 195 -21.14 -20.64 12.86
N SER A 196 -22.37 -21.14 12.79
CA SER A 196 -23.05 -21.46 11.54
C SER A 196 -23.35 -20.24 10.68
N GLU A 197 -23.63 -19.13 11.33
CA GLU A 197 -23.97 -17.83 10.76
C GLU A 197 -22.76 -17.17 10.10
N PHE A 198 -21.55 -17.53 10.52
CA PHE A 198 -20.30 -17.03 9.94
C PHE A 198 -19.84 -17.83 8.72
N ARG A 199 -20.26 -19.11 8.58
CA ARG A 199 -19.84 -19.99 7.46
C ARG A 199 -19.92 -19.35 6.06
N PRO A 200 -21.00 -18.61 5.70
CA PRO A 200 -21.09 -17.98 4.40
C PRO A 200 -20.00 -16.93 4.14
N TYR A 201 -19.35 -16.39 5.16
CA TYR A 201 -18.31 -15.36 5.08
C TYR A 201 -16.89 -15.95 5.14
N ALA A 202 -16.75 -17.23 5.48
CA ALA A 202 -15.48 -17.95 5.51
C ALA A 202 -15.04 -18.36 4.10
N THR A 203 -14.60 -17.38 3.30
CA THR A 203 -14.33 -17.55 1.87
C THR A 203 -12.88 -17.88 1.52
N MET A 204 -11.93 -17.60 2.43
CA MET A 204 -10.52 -17.91 2.23
C MET A 204 -10.29 -19.41 2.18
N GLN A 205 -9.48 -19.86 1.23
CA GLN A 205 -9.16 -21.26 1.00
C GLN A 205 -7.65 -21.52 1.13
N GLN A 206 -7.26 -22.78 1.28
CA GLN A 206 -5.84 -23.17 1.31
C GLN A 206 -5.08 -22.67 0.08
N LYS A 207 -5.72 -22.68 -1.10
CA LYS A 207 -5.11 -22.13 -2.32
C LYS A 207 -4.65 -20.68 -2.16
N ASP A 208 -5.33 -19.86 -1.36
CA ASP A 208 -4.98 -18.44 -1.21
C ASP A 208 -3.70 -18.27 -0.39
N VAL A 209 -3.43 -19.21 0.51
CA VAL A 209 -2.15 -19.32 1.21
C VAL A 209 -1.07 -19.77 0.23
N ASP A 210 -1.34 -20.84 -0.51
CA ASP A 210 -0.37 -21.47 -1.43
C ASP A 210 -0.03 -20.57 -2.62
N ASP A 211 -1.01 -19.80 -3.11
CA ASP A 211 -0.83 -18.84 -4.20
C ASP A 211 -0.11 -17.56 -3.74
N CYS A 212 -0.05 -17.28 -2.44
CA CYS A 212 0.54 -16.04 -1.96
C CYS A 212 2.05 -16.02 -2.20
N GLY A 213 2.49 -15.03 -2.98
CA GLY A 213 3.89 -14.83 -3.28
C GLY A 213 4.50 -15.88 -4.23
N LYS A 214 3.68 -16.69 -4.91
CA LYS A 214 4.14 -17.64 -5.94
C LYS A 214 4.93 -16.99 -7.08
N ASP A 215 4.68 -15.71 -7.33
CA ASP A 215 5.36 -14.92 -8.36
C ASP A 215 6.39 -13.95 -7.79
N MET A 216 6.53 -13.87 -6.47
CA MET A 216 7.61 -13.13 -5.82
C MET A 216 8.91 -13.87 -6.05
N LYS A 217 9.99 -13.14 -6.33
CA LYS A 217 11.30 -13.73 -6.59
C LYS A 217 12.21 -13.38 -5.44
N ASP A 218 12.94 -14.35 -4.91
CA ASP A 218 14.02 -14.02 -4.00
C ASP A 218 15.14 -13.23 -4.72
N ARG A 219 16.13 -12.79 -3.95
CA ARG A 219 17.28 -12.03 -4.48
C ARG A 219 18.10 -12.80 -5.53
N ASP A 220 17.92 -14.12 -5.58
CA ASP A 220 18.56 -15.05 -6.53
C ASP A 220 17.64 -15.36 -7.73
N GLY A 221 16.48 -14.72 -7.82
CA GLY A 221 15.52 -14.87 -8.91
C GLY A 221 14.66 -16.13 -8.82
N LYS A 222 14.70 -16.88 -7.71
CA LYS A 222 13.84 -18.05 -7.51
C LYS A 222 12.45 -17.62 -7.09
N LYS A 223 11.44 -18.21 -7.71
CA LYS A 223 10.04 -17.97 -7.38
C LYS A 223 9.66 -18.62 -6.05
N GLY A 224 8.96 -17.88 -5.19
CA GLY A 224 8.32 -18.37 -3.97
C GLY A 224 8.69 -17.58 -2.71
N VAL A 225 7.79 -17.54 -1.73
CA VAL A 225 8.11 -17.11 -0.37
C VAL A 225 8.98 -18.21 0.24
N ALA A 226 10.25 -17.92 0.52
CA ALA A 226 11.09 -18.81 1.30
C ALA A 226 10.43 -18.99 2.68
N VAL A 227 9.73 -20.10 2.85
CA VAL A 227 9.28 -20.56 4.16
C VAL A 227 10.55 -20.97 4.90
N PHE A 228 11.07 -20.06 5.71
CA PHE A 228 12.12 -20.42 6.67
C PHE A 228 11.46 -21.30 7.74
N SER A 229 11.53 -22.61 7.54
CA SER A 229 11.38 -23.58 8.62
C SER A 229 12.65 -23.55 9.46
N ASP A 230 12.58 -22.92 10.62
CA ASP A 230 12.85 -23.50 11.95
C ASP A 230 12.77 -22.42 13.05
#